data_AF-A0A2D9Q775-F1
#
_entry.id   AF-A0A2D9Q775-F1
#
_cell.length_a   1.000
_cell.length_b   1.000
_cell.length_c   1.000
_cell.angle_alpha   90.00
_cell.angle_beta   90.00
_cell.angle_gamma   90.00
#
_symmetry.space_group_name_H-M   'P 1'
#
loop_
_entity.id
_entity.type
_entity.pdbx_description
1 polymer ?
#
loop_
_entity_poly.entity_id
_entity_poly.type
_entity_poly.pdbx_seq_one_letter_code
_entity_poly.pdbx_strand_id
1 'polypeptide(L)'
;MKINDLYYDGYVSNIIEIFRQRHKNKLDNVVVVTGKEGSGKSSFAIGMCHAYAHLQGTTFSVDDITFSAQEFLNRATHRKNGIILYDEAVQGLMGAQWQNKTQQLIIQALMMARKNGNLYVLCIPSFEYLAKYVASERTFVMFEAYMQKYQRGFVKIFPQNMLKTMYHLAKTRSNKKLKAPRVARFADHSHKVIDKEAYETKKDKAIQKLTDALEGPMSKNEQRYYLLINHFNPDTRVLAQVMDISERTARHHKQKARELHKDGSK
;
A
#
# COMPACT_ATOMS: atom_id res chain seq x y z
N MET A 1 15.99 22.06 -17.01
CA MET A 1 14.95 21.44 -17.87
C MET A 1 13.59 21.81 -17.30
N LYS A 2 12.58 22.17 -18.11
CA LYS A 2 11.25 22.48 -17.55
C LYS A 2 10.54 21.16 -17.22
N ILE A 3 9.69 21.11 -16.18
CA ILE A 3 8.88 19.92 -15.84
C ILE A 3 8.04 19.44 -17.04
N ASN A 4 7.62 20.38 -17.89
CA ASN A 4 6.86 20.11 -19.10
C ASN A 4 7.62 19.26 -20.13
N ASP A 5 8.96 19.23 -20.06
CA ASP A 5 9.80 18.38 -20.91
C ASP A 5 10.00 16.99 -20.29
N LEU A 6 9.53 16.79 -19.04
CA LEU A 6 9.68 15.55 -18.31
C LEU A 6 8.51 14.62 -18.62
N TYR A 7 7.36 14.61 -17.95
CA TYR A 7 6.48 13.41 -18.07
C TYR A 7 4.97 13.62 -17.93
N TYR A 8 4.52 14.88 -17.82
CA TYR A 8 3.17 15.20 -17.35
C TYR A 8 2.51 16.36 -18.10
N ASP A 9 1.20 16.25 -18.29
CA ASP A 9 0.34 17.38 -18.65
C ASP A 9 0.41 18.49 -17.57
N GLY A 10 0.22 19.75 -17.99
CA GLY A 10 0.47 20.95 -17.20
C GLY A 10 -0.27 21.00 -15.86
N TYR A 11 -1.42 20.34 -15.74
CA TYR A 11 -2.14 20.24 -14.46
C TYR A 11 -1.35 19.50 -13.38
N VAL A 12 -0.72 18.38 -13.73
CA VAL A 12 0.07 17.59 -12.77
C VAL A 12 1.37 18.33 -12.45
N SER A 13 2.03 18.92 -13.46
CA SER A 13 3.21 19.76 -13.29
C SER A 13 2.96 20.92 -12.31
N ASN A 14 1.82 21.61 -12.43
CA ASN A 14 1.43 22.68 -11.52
C ASN A 14 1.23 22.18 -10.07
N ILE A 15 0.67 20.98 -9.90
CA ILE A 15 0.49 20.40 -8.56
C ILE A 15 1.84 20.03 -7.93
N ILE A 16 2.77 19.48 -8.71
CA ILE A 16 4.13 19.16 -8.23
C ILE A 16 4.85 20.45 -7.81
N GLU A 17 4.68 21.54 -8.57
CA GLU A 17 5.22 22.85 -8.19
C GLU A 17 4.60 23.39 -6.89
N ILE A 18 3.30 23.17 -6.67
CA ILE A 18 2.65 23.48 -5.39
C ILE A 18 3.25 22.65 -4.25
N PHE A 19 3.59 21.36 -4.46
CA PHE A 19 4.28 20.56 -3.45
C PHE A 19 5.60 21.20 -3.04
N ARG A 20 6.38 21.71 -4.01
CA ARG A 20 7.64 22.42 -3.75
C ARG A 20 7.42 23.68 -2.93
N GLN A 21 6.41 24.48 -3.25
CA GLN A 21 6.09 25.69 -2.49
C GLN A 21 5.66 25.36 -1.05
N ARG A 22 4.83 24.32 -0.88
CA ARG A 22 4.42 23.81 0.43
C ARG A 22 5.64 23.34 1.26
N HIS A 23 6.56 22.62 0.62
CA HIS A 23 7.80 22.18 1.24
C HIS A 23 8.65 23.34 1.75
N LYS A 24 8.81 24.42 0.96
CA LYS A 24 9.50 25.65 1.39
C LYS A 24 8.88 26.28 2.64
N ASN A 25 7.57 26.13 2.81
CA ASN A 25 6.82 26.58 3.99
C ASN A 25 6.80 25.55 5.13
N LYS A 26 7.69 24.54 5.10
CA LYS A 26 7.79 23.45 6.09
C LYS A 26 6.50 22.64 6.24
N LEU A 27 5.67 22.62 5.19
CA LEU A 27 4.48 21.78 5.12
C LEU A 27 4.84 20.46 4.45
N ASP A 28 4.29 19.37 4.99
CA ASP A 28 4.32 18.09 4.32
C ASP A 28 3.24 17.98 3.24
N ASN A 29 3.47 17.04 2.33
CA ASN A 29 2.57 16.74 1.23
C ASN A 29 2.19 15.27 1.31
N VAL A 30 0.91 14.99 1.57
CA VAL A 30 0.38 13.61 1.53
C VAL A 30 -0.45 13.46 0.26
N VAL A 31 -0.03 12.55 -0.60
CA VAL A 31 -0.63 12.28 -1.90
C VAL A 31 -1.11 10.85 -1.94
N VAL A 32 -2.32 10.63 -2.45
CA VAL A 32 -2.86 9.29 -2.67
C VAL A 32 -2.93 9.02 -4.17
N VAL A 33 -2.43 7.87 -4.61
CA VAL A 33 -2.56 7.39 -5.99
C VAL A 33 -3.40 6.11 -5.95
N THR A 34 -4.55 6.12 -6.61
CA THR A 34 -5.51 5.02 -6.62
C THR A 34 -5.85 4.58 -8.03
N GLY A 35 -6.55 3.45 -8.18
CA GLY A 35 -6.99 2.94 -9.47
C GLY A 35 -6.89 1.42 -9.57
N LYS A 36 -7.51 0.86 -10.62
CA LYS A 36 -7.51 -0.59 -10.86
C LYS A 36 -6.10 -1.15 -11.02
N GLU A 37 -5.94 -2.44 -10.78
CA GLU A 37 -4.69 -3.14 -11.07
C GLU A 37 -4.32 -2.98 -12.55
N GLY A 38 -3.02 -2.82 -12.82
CA GLY A 38 -2.54 -2.56 -14.17
C GLY A 38 -2.92 -1.19 -14.77
N SER A 39 -3.45 -0.23 -14.00
CA SER A 39 -3.78 1.10 -14.56
C SER A 39 -2.59 2.07 -14.70
N GLY A 40 -1.41 1.70 -14.19
CA GLY A 40 -0.21 2.54 -14.20
C GLY A 40 -0.03 3.43 -12.96
N LYS A 41 -0.64 3.08 -11.83
CA LYS A 41 -0.48 3.78 -10.53
C LYS A 41 0.99 3.95 -10.13
N SER A 42 1.72 2.84 -10.03
CA SER A 42 3.14 2.81 -9.65
C SER A 42 3.98 3.65 -10.61
N SER A 43 3.80 3.47 -11.92
CA SER A 43 4.48 4.28 -12.95
C SER A 43 4.21 5.78 -12.78
N PHE A 44 2.95 6.16 -12.55
CA PHE A 44 2.56 7.55 -12.30
C PHE A 44 3.22 8.09 -11.02
N ALA A 45 3.17 7.33 -9.93
CA ALA A 45 3.72 7.74 -8.63
C ALA A 45 5.25 7.90 -8.68
N ILE A 46 5.96 6.95 -9.31
CA ILE A 46 7.41 6.99 -9.52
C ILE A 46 7.81 8.22 -10.32
N GLY A 47 7.16 8.47 -11.46
CA GLY A 47 7.48 9.64 -12.27
C GLY A 47 7.22 10.96 -11.53
N MET A 48 6.17 11.02 -10.70
CA MET A 48 5.81 12.22 -9.95
C MET A 48 6.83 12.48 -8.85
N CYS A 49 7.24 11.43 -8.14
CA CYS A 49 8.32 11.48 -7.15
C CYS A 49 9.63 11.94 -7.78
N HIS A 50 10.01 11.40 -8.93
CA HIS A 50 11.21 11.80 -9.64
C HIS A 50 11.16 13.25 -10.12
N ALA A 51 10.04 13.69 -10.70
CA ALA A 51 9.85 15.08 -11.10
C ALA A 51 9.95 16.03 -9.91
N TYR A 52 9.36 15.66 -8.76
CA TYR A 52 9.51 16.42 -7.52
C TYR A 52 10.96 16.45 -7.04
N ALA A 53 11.67 15.32 -7.02
CA ALA A 53 13.08 15.22 -6.62
C ALA A 53 13.96 16.15 -7.46
N HIS A 54 13.77 16.12 -8.78
CA HIS A 54 14.47 16.97 -9.73
C HIS A 54 14.27 18.46 -9.42
N LEU A 55 13.06 18.88 -9.07
CA LEU A 55 12.77 20.26 -8.68
C LEU A 55 13.39 20.70 -7.35
N GLN A 56 13.66 19.75 -6.46
CA GLN A 56 14.38 20.01 -5.22
C GLN A 56 15.91 19.94 -5.41
N GLY A 57 16.41 19.54 -6.59
CA GLY A 57 17.83 19.25 -6.79
C GLY A 57 18.29 18.00 -6.01
N THR A 58 17.40 17.03 -5.82
CA THR A 58 17.66 15.77 -5.11
C THR A 58 17.43 14.57 -6.02
N THR A 59 17.84 13.38 -5.57
CA THR A 59 17.65 12.12 -6.31
C THR A 59 16.45 11.35 -5.75
N PHE A 60 15.78 10.61 -6.64
CA PHE A 60 14.78 9.61 -6.28
C PHE A 60 15.26 8.23 -6.76
N SER A 61 15.12 7.22 -5.92
CA SER A 61 15.63 5.86 -6.15
C SER A 61 14.70 4.79 -5.58
N VAL A 62 15.00 3.52 -5.84
CA VAL A 62 14.28 2.36 -5.29
C VAL A 62 14.26 2.36 -3.76
N ASP A 63 15.28 2.94 -3.13
CA ASP A 63 15.29 3.07 -1.68
C ASP A 63 14.08 3.87 -1.21
N ASP A 64 13.73 4.96 -1.87
CA ASP A 64 12.63 5.85 -1.50
C ASP A 64 11.24 5.20 -1.58
N ILE A 65 11.18 3.97 -2.09
CA ILE A 65 9.97 3.17 -2.26
C ILE A 65 9.89 2.12 -1.15
N THR A 66 8.79 2.12 -0.41
CA THR A 66 8.50 1.14 0.64
C THR A 66 7.35 0.25 0.20
N PHE A 67 7.40 -1.04 0.53
CA PHE A 67 6.35 -2.01 0.19
C PHE A 67 5.60 -2.55 1.43
N SER A 68 5.99 -2.11 2.63
CA SER A 68 5.34 -2.50 3.87
C SER A 68 5.04 -1.31 4.76
N ALA A 69 3.97 -1.41 5.56
CA ALA A 69 3.58 -0.37 6.50
C ALA A 69 4.66 -0.10 7.56
N GLN A 70 5.42 -1.13 7.93
CA GLN A 70 6.52 -1.01 8.89
C GLN A 70 7.71 -0.25 8.30
N GLU A 71 8.09 -0.54 7.05
CA GLU A 71 9.13 0.21 6.34
C GLU A 71 8.69 1.66 6.14
N PHE A 72 7.42 1.88 5.77
CA PHE A 72 6.83 3.20 5.63
C PHE A 72 6.89 3.99 6.95
N LEU A 73 6.46 3.41 8.07
CA LEU A 73 6.53 4.03 9.40
C LEU A 73 7.97 4.36 9.78
N ASN A 74 8.89 3.40 9.58
CA ASN A 74 10.31 3.60 9.89
C ASN A 74 10.87 4.79 9.09
N ARG A 75 10.62 4.84 7.79
CA ARG A 75 11.07 5.95 6.95
C ARG A 75 10.41 7.27 7.31
N ALA A 76 9.10 7.28 7.54
CA ALA A 76 8.36 8.49 7.90
C ALA A 76 8.91 9.10 9.21
N THR A 77 9.29 8.26 10.16
CA THR A 77 9.82 8.69 11.46
C THR A 77 11.22 9.31 11.35
N HIS A 78 12.11 8.70 10.56
CA HIS A 78 13.54 9.08 10.54
C HIS A 78 13.90 10.04 9.40
N ARG A 79 13.22 9.96 8.26
CA ARG A 79 13.52 10.80 7.10
C ARG A 79 12.96 12.21 7.28
N LYS A 80 13.76 13.20 6.91
CA LYS A 80 13.36 14.62 6.85
C LYS A 80 13.59 15.16 5.45
N ASN A 81 12.70 16.04 5.02
CA ASN A 81 12.76 16.76 3.75
C ASN A 81 12.98 15.87 2.51
N GLY A 82 12.42 14.66 2.52
CA GLY A 82 12.60 13.68 1.48
C GLY A 82 11.31 13.19 0.84
N ILE A 83 11.42 12.11 0.09
CA ILE A 83 10.31 11.44 -0.59
C ILE A 83 10.16 10.05 0.01
N ILE A 84 8.93 9.65 0.25
CA ILE A 84 8.57 8.31 0.68
C ILE A 84 7.37 7.86 -0.16
N LEU A 85 7.61 6.94 -1.08
CA LEU A 85 6.57 6.30 -1.88
C LEU A 85 6.22 4.97 -1.22
N TYR A 86 5.04 4.86 -0.63
CA TYR A 86 4.48 3.58 -0.25
C TYR A 86 3.74 2.99 -1.45
N ASP A 87 4.44 2.14 -2.21
CA ASP A 87 3.81 1.40 -3.30
C ASP A 87 3.11 0.15 -2.79
N GLU A 88 1.98 -0.21 -3.41
CA GLU A 88 1.14 -1.35 -3.01
C GLU A 88 0.65 -1.30 -1.55
N ALA A 89 0.46 -0.10 -1.01
CA ALA A 89 -0.27 0.08 0.23
C ALA A 89 -1.65 -0.58 0.05
N VAL A 90 -1.97 -1.61 0.83
CA VAL A 90 -3.23 -2.39 0.78
C VAL A 90 -3.23 -3.63 -0.14
N GLN A 91 -2.16 -3.98 -0.87
CA GLN A 91 -2.03 -5.38 -1.35
C GLN A 91 -1.49 -6.26 -0.23
N GLY A 92 -2.38 -6.60 0.70
CA GLY A 92 -2.22 -7.78 1.53
C GLY A 92 -3.48 -8.61 1.37
N LEU A 93 -3.30 -9.87 1.01
CA LEU A 93 -4.28 -10.96 0.92
C LEU A 93 -5.04 -11.24 2.24
N MET A 94 -5.24 -10.24 3.10
CA MET A 94 -5.45 -10.39 4.54
C MET A 94 -6.79 -9.82 5.00
N GLY A 95 -7.46 -10.57 5.88
CA GLY A 95 -8.75 -10.21 6.45
C GLY A 95 -8.75 -8.88 7.24
N ALA A 96 -9.94 -8.44 7.63
CA ALA A 96 -10.21 -7.13 8.22
C ALA A 96 -9.27 -6.71 9.38
N GLN A 97 -8.77 -7.66 10.17
CA GLN A 97 -7.86 -7.39 11.29
C GLN A 97 -6.49 -6.85 10.87
N TRP A 98 -5.89 -7.39 9.80
CA TRP A 98 -4.59 -6.93 9.32
C TRP A 98 -4.70 -5.55 8.68
N GLN A 99 -5.79 -5.33 7.93
CA GLN A 99 -6.11 -4.02 7.36
C GLN A 99 -6.19 -2.94 8.45
N ASN A 100 -6.83 -3.23 9.58
CA ASN A 100 -6.92 -2.30 10.71
C ASN A 100 -5.55 -1.96 11.30
N LYS A 101 -4.67 -2.95 11.51
CA LYS A 101 -3.30 -2.70 12.03
C LYS A 101 -2.48 -1.87 11.06
N THR A 102 -2.51 -2.21 9.77
CA THR A 102 -1.81 -1.48 8.71
C THR A 102 -2.30 -0.03 8.63
N GLN A 103 -3.61 0.20 8.67
CA GLN A 103 -4.16 1.56 8.71
C GLN A 103 -3.69 2.35 9.93
N GLN A 104 -3.67 1.73 11.12
CA GLN A 104 -3.19 2.38 12.34
C GLN A 104 -1.72 2.80 12.21
N LEU A 105 -0.85 1.94 11.67
CA LEU A 105 0.56 2.27 11.44
C LEU A 105 0.73 3.43 10.44
N ILE A 106 -0.05 3.45 9.35
CA ILE A 106 -0.03 4.55 8.37
C ILE A 106 -0.48 5.86 9.04
N ILE A 107 -1.55 5.83 9.83
CA ILE A 107 -2.05 7.00 10.58
C ILE A 107 -0.97 7.49 11.54
N GLN A 108 -0.37 6.60 12.33
CA GLN A 108 0.70 6.93 13.26
C GLN A 108 1.89 7.57 12.55
N ALA A 109 2.34 6.98 11.44
CA ALA A 109 3.40 7.51 10.60
C ALA A 109 3.10 8.94 10.14
N LEU A 110 1.91 9.16 9.57
CA LEU A 110 1.50 10.48 9.06
C LEU A 110 1.23 11.52 10.17
N MET A 111 0.88 11.08 11.38
CA MET A 111 0.73 11.96 12.55
C MET A 111 2.09 12.40 13.08
N MET A 112 3.01 11.46 13.30
CA MET A 112 4.34 11.74 13.86
C MET A 112 5.21 12.54 12.88
N ALA A 113 5.07 12.27 11.59
CA ALA A 113 5.96 12.79 10.57
C ALA A 113 5.52 14.13 9.97
N ARG A 114 4.48 14.78 10.54
CA ARG A 114 4.00 16.12 10.15
C ARG A 114 5.10 17.17 10.19
N LYS A 115 6.04 17.06 11.13
CA LYS A 115 7.16 18.00 11.31
C LYS A 115 8.33 17.76 10.35
N ASN A 116 8.33 16.67 9.60
CA ASN A 116 9.48 16.25 8.80
C ASN A 116 9.50 16.83 7.38
N GLY A 117 8.41 17.46 6.92
CA GLY A 117 8.37 18.16 5.63
C GLY A 117 8.51 17.25 4.39
N ASN A 118 8.26 15.94 4.53
CA ASN A 118 8.41 14.98 3.42
C ASN A 118 7.24 15.07 2.41
N LEU A 119 7.49 14.55 1.20
CA LEU A 119 6.45 14.12 0.27
C LEU A 119 6.14 12.64 0.53
N TYR A 120 4.94 12.36 1.03
CA TYR A 120 4.40 11.01 1.20
C TYR A 120 3.47 10.70 0.04
N VAL A 121 3.73 9.61 -0.67
CA VAL A 121 2.86 9.13 -1.76
C VAL A 121 2.38 7.73 -1.40
N LEU A 122 1.07 7.53 -1.35
CA LEU A 122 0.45 6.25 -1.00
C LEU A 122 -0.24 5.68 -2.25
N CYS A 123 0.29 4.61 -2.83
CA CYS A 123 -0.39 3.87 -3.90
C CYS A 123 -1.33 2.83 -3.30
N ILE A 124 -2.63 3.00 -3.48
CA ILE A 124 -3.66 2.09 -2.96
C ILE A 124 -4.55 1.54 -4.09
N PRO A 125 -5.20 0.38 -3.91
CA PRO A 125 -6.15 -0.13 -4.89
C PRO A 125 -7.43 0.73 -4.98
N SER A 126 -7.96 1.15 -3.82
CA SER A 126 -9.18 1.93 -3.72
C SER A 126 -9.10 2.95 -2.58
N PHE A 127 -9.59 4.16 -2.83
CA PHE A 127 -9.73 5.25 -1.85
C PHE A 127 -10.60 4.86 -0.64
N GLU A 128 -11.57 3.97 -0.82
CA GLU A 128 -12.49 3.55 0.23
C GLU A 128 -11.82 2.77 1.37
N TYR A 129 -10.63 2.20 1.10
CA TYR A 129 -9.82 1.51 2.11
C TYR A 129 -9.06 2.45 3.04
N LEU A 130 -9.14 3.76 2.85
CA LEU A 130 -8.49 4.71 3.74
C LEU A 130 -9.39 5.07 4.92
N ALA A 131 -8.79 5.14 6.11
CA ALA A 131 -9.42 5.75 7.27
C ALA A 131 -9.69 7.24 7.00
N LYS A 132 -10.78 7.78 7.58
CA LYS A 132 -11.21 9.18 7.43
C LYS A 132 -10.06 10.18 7.55
N TYR A 133 -9.22 10.01 8.58
CA TYR A 133 -8.09 10.90 8.83
C TYR A 133 -7.14 11.02 7.63
N VAL A 134 -6.78 9.89 7.01
CA VAL A 134 -5.92 9.89 5.83
C VAL A 134 -6.69 10.38 4.61
N ALA A 135 -7.89 9.82 4.38
CA ALA A 135 -8.71 10.06 3.20
C ALA A 135 -9.12 11.54 3.02
N SER A 136 -9.58 12.19 4.10
CA SER A 136 -10.24 13.49 4.03
C SER A 136 -9.46 14.63 4.70
N GLU A 137 -8.67 14.35 5.74
CA GLU A 137 -7.99 15.39 6.52
C GLU A 137 -6.53 15.59 6.13
N ARG A 138 -5.80 14.51 5.86
CA ARG A 138 -4.36 14.59 5.56
C ARG A 138 -4.01 14.62 4.09
N THR A 139 -4.74 13.89 3.25
CA THR A 139 -4.47 13.87 1.81
C THR A 139 -4.69 15.26 1.22
N PHE A 140 -3.64 15.81 0.62
CA PHE A 140 -3.68 17.10 -0.06
C PHE A 140 -4.32 16.98 -1.45
N VAL A 141 -3.98 15.91 -2.17
CA VAL A 141 -4.54 15.59 -3.48
C VAL A 141 -4.55 14.09 -3.68
N MET A 142 -5.57 13.60 -4.38
CA MET A 142 -5.63 12.23 -4.85
C MET A 142 -5.60 12.20 -6.39
N PHE A 143 -4.89 11.21 -6.90
CA PHE A 143 -4.80 10.89 -8.31
C PHE A 143 -5.41 9.50 -8.54
N GLU A 144 -6.39 9.38 -9.42
CA GLU A 144 -6.91 8.08 -9.85
C GLU A 144 -6.35 7.76 -11.24
N ALA A 145 -5.38 6.86 -11.30
CA ALA A 145 -4.81 6.37 -12.55
C ALA A 145 -5.77 5.39 -13.22
N TYR A 146 -6.05 5.58 -14.50
CA TYR A 146 -7.00 4.76 -15.24
C TYR A 146 -6.55 4.52 -16.69
N MET A 147 -7.25 3.58 -17.34
CA MET A 147 -7.04 3.24 -18.74
C MET A 147 -8.21 3.72 -19.59
N GLN A 148 -7.91 4.21 -20.78
CA GLN A 148 -8.91 4.59 -21.78
C GLN A 148 -8.64 3.80 -23.06
N LYS A 149 -9.62 3.02 -23.53
CA LYS A 149 -9.48 2.14 -24.71
C LYS A 149 -8.20 1.26 -24.65
N TYR A 150 -7.98 0.61 -23.50
CA TYR A 150 -6.80 -0.23 -23.21
C TYR A 150 -5.45 0.50 -23.19
N GLN A 151 -5.42 1.83 -23.30
CA GLN A 151 -4.21 2.62 -23.17
C GLN A 151 -4.09 3.20 -21.75
N ARG A 152 -2.93 2.98 -21.13
CA ARG A 152 -2.54 3.62 -19.86
C ARG A 152 -2.14 5.08 -20.08
N GLY A 153 -1.84 5.80 -19.00
CA GLY A 153 -1.30 7.17 -19.07
C GLY A 153 -2.35 8.25 -18.86
N PHE A 154 -3.45 7.95 -18.17
CA PHE A 154 -4.47 8.92 -17.81
C PHE A 154 -4.68 8.95 -16.30
N VAL A 155 -4.92 10.16 -15.78
CA VAL A 155 -5.15 10.37 -14.36
C VAL A 155 -6.30 11.35 -14.13
N LYS A 156 -7.18 11.04 -13.20
CA LYS A 156 -8.15 12.01 -12.65
C LYS A 156 -7.57 12.64 -11.40
N ILE A 157 -7.81 13.92 -11.22
CA ILE A 157 -7.24 14.72 -10.13
C ILE A 157 -8.38 15.15 -9.21
N PHE A 158 -8.26 14.79 -7.94
CA PHE A 158 -9.21 15.09 -6.89
C PHE A 158 -8.54 15.93 -5.80
N PRO A 159 -8.78 17.25 -5.76
CA PRO A 159 -8.31 18.12 -4.70
C PRO A 159 -8.98 17.79 -3.35
N GLN A 160 -8.36 18.21 -2.25
CA GLN A 160 -8.79 17.91 -0.88
C GLN A 160 -10.27 18.19 -0.58
N ASN A 161 -10.84 19.29 -1.10
CA ASN A 161 -12.26 19.60 -0.92
C ASN A 161 -13.19 18.58 -1.57
N MET A 162 -12.80 18.00 -2.71
CA MET A 162 -13.54 16.91 -3.34
C MET A 162 -13.40 15.61 -2.54
N LEU A 163 -12.23 15.34 -1.95
CA LEU A 163 -11.99 14.13 -1.16
C LEU A 163 -12.88 14.05 0.08
N LYS A 164 -13.09 15.18 0.78
CA LYS A 164 -14.03 15.26 1.91
C LYS A 164 -15.43 14.84 1.48
N THR A 165 -15.92 15.42 0.39
CA THR A 165 -17.23 15.08 -0.18
C THR A 165 -17.29 13.61 -0.60
N MET A 166 -16.28 13.11 -1.32
CA MET A 166 -16.22 11.71 -1.76
C MET A 166 -16.30 10.73 -0.58
N TYR A 167 -15.53 10.96 0.48
CA TYR A 167 -15.54 10.11 1.66
C TYR A 167 -16.93 10.07 2.31
N HIS A 168 -17.60 11.22 2.44
CA HIS A 168 -18.95 11.29 2.99
C HIS A 168 -19.99 10.62 2.09
N LEU A 169 -19.92 10.82 0.77
CA LEU A 169 -20.84 10.18 -0.18
C LEU A 169 -20.69 8.66 -0.18
N ALA A 170 -19.46 8.15 -0.17
CA ALA A 170 -19.19 6.71 -0.10
C ALA A 170 -19.77 6.07 1.17
N LYS A 171 -19.70 6.76 2.33
CA LYS A 171 -20.25 6.25 3.59
C LYS A 171 -21.77 6.37 3.71
N THR A 172 -22.37 7.42 3.14
CA THR A 172 -23.82 7.67 3.24
C THR A 172 -24.63 7.01 2.13
N ARG A 173 -23.98 6.37 1.14
CA ARG A 173 -24.61 5.85 -0.09
C ARG A 173 -25.50 6.89 -0.78
N SER A 174 -25.11 8.16 -0.68
CA SER A 174 -25.89 9.27 -1.22
C SER A 174 -25.73 9.35 -2.74
N ASN A 175 -26.84 9.57 -3.44
CA ASN A 175 -26.86 9.76 -4.90
C ASN A 175 -26.44 11.17 -5.37
N LYS A 176 -25.92 12.01 -4.46
CA LYS A 176 -25.44 13.34 -4.85
C LYS A 176 -24.29 13.21 -5.85
N LYS A 177 -24.39 13.95 -6.95
CA LYS A 177 -23.37 13.96 -8.00
C LYS A 177 -22.12 14.70 -7.49
N LEU A 178 -20.98 14.02 -7.55
CA LEU A 178 -19.69 14.68 -7.36
C LEU A 178 -19.39 15.58 -8.56
N LYS A 179 -18.72 16.71 -8.32
CA LYS A 179 -18.16 17.53 -9.41
C LYS A 179 -17.21 16.67 -10.26
N ALA A 180 -17.21 16.87 -11.57
CA ALA A 180 -16.28 16.17 -12.45
C ALA A 180 -14.83 16.49 -12.06
N PRO A 181 -13.97 15.48 -11.86
CA PRO A 181 -12.56 15.72 -11.58
C PRO A 181 -11.85 16.26 -12.82
N ARG A 182 -10.71 16.92 -12.62
CA ARG A 182 -9.83 17.26 -13.74
C ARG A 182 -9.17 16.00 -14.27
N VAL A 183 -8.88 15.96 -15.56
CA VAL A 183 -8.20 14.85 -16.21
C VAL A 183 -6.87 15.36 -16.77
N ALA A 184 -5.84 14.53 -16.68
CA ALA A 184 -4.52 14.81 -17.21
C ALA A 184 -3.91 13.53 -17.82
N ARG A 185 -2.89 13.71 -18.66
CA ARG A 185 -2.08 12.61 -19.21
C ARG A 185 -0.71 12.52 -18.53
N PHE A 186 -0.17 11.31 -18.53
CA PHE A 186 1.20 11.03 -18.14
C PHE A 186 1.80 9.94 -19.03
N ALA A 187 3.12 9.93 -19.17
CA ALA A 187 3.83 8.89 -19.90
C ALA A 187 4.58 7.95 -18.94
N ASP A 188 4.57 6.65 -19.21
CA ASP A 188 5.28 5.67 -18.37
C ASP A 188 6.78 5.71 -18.63
N HIS A 189 7.51 6.28 -17.68
CA HIS A 189 8.97 6.41 -17.73
C HIS A 189 9.64 5.79 -16.50
N SER A 190 8.90 4.96 -15.75
CA SER A 190 9.39 4.31 -14.53
C SER A 190 10.75 3.61 -14.75
N HIS A 191 10.89 2.87 -15.85
CA HIS A 191 12.10 2.17 -16.27
C HIS A 191 13.32 3.06 -16.56
N LYS A 192 13.13 4.38 -16.80
CA LYS A 192 14.23 5.34 -16.99
C LYS A 192 14.60 6.06 -15.69
N VAL A 193 13.75 5.96 -14.68
CA VAL A 193 13.85 6.70 -13.43
C VAL A 193 14.49 5.86 -12.33
N ILE A 194 14.11 4.59 -12.25
CA ILE A 194 14.65 3.66 -11.25
C ILE A 194 15.16 2.40 -11.93
N ASP A 195 16.09 1.73 -11.25
CA ASP A 195 16.47 0.36 -11.57
C ASP A 195 15.26 -0.57 -11.39
N LYS A 196 14.76 -1.10 -12.51
CA LYS A 196 13.58 -1.95 -12.54
C LYS A 196 13.84 -3.30 -11.86
N GLU A 197 15.02 -3.87 -12.02
CA GLU A 197 15.34 -5.18 -11.44
C GLU A 197 15.44 -5.09 -9.92
N ALA A 198 16.11 -4.05 -9.42
CA ALA A 198 16.17 -3.78 -7.99
C ALA A 198 14.78 -3.51 -7.39
N TYR A 199 13.92 -2.79 -8.12
CA TYR A 199 12.53 -2.53 -7.72
C TYR A 199 11.70 -3.82 -7.59
N GLU A 200 11.67 -4.65 -8.63
CA GLU A 200 10.90 -5.90 -8.62
C GLU A 200 11.46 -6.87 -7.56
N THR A 201 12.78 -6.98 -7.44
CA THR A 201 13.41 -7.79 -6.38
C THR A 201 13.00 -7.34 -4.98
N LYS A 202 12.96 -6.03 -4.73
CA LYS A 202 12.54 -5.48 -3.42
C LYS A 202 11.07 -5.76 -3.15
N LYS A 203 10.23 -5.65 -4.19
CA LYS A 203 8.81 -5.96 -4.14
C LYS A 203 8.55 -7.43 -3.85
N ASP A 204 9.20 -8.34 -4.58
CA ASP A 204 9.06 -9.79 -4.39
C ASP A 204 9.46 -10.21 -2.98
N LYS A 205 10.56 -9.65 -2.45
CA LYS A 205 10.96 -9.88 -1.04
C LYS A 205 9.91 -9.41 -0.05
N ALA A 206 9.20 -8.32 -0.33
CA ALA A 206 8.13 -7.84 0.55
C ALA A 206 6.90 -8.75 0.49
N ILE A 207 6.55 -9.24 -0.70
CA ILE A 207 5.47 -10.22 -0.90
C ILE A 207 5.83 -11.52 -0.16
N GLN A 208 7.04 -12.04 -0.32
CA GLN A 208 7.47 -13.26 0.36
C GLN A 208 7.37 -13.13 1.88
N LYS A 209 7.87 -12.04 2.46
CA LYS A 209 7.75 -11.77 3.91
C LYS A 209 6.30 -11.73 4.39
N LEU A 210 5.39 -11.25 3.55
CA LEU A 210 3.97 -11.22 3.87
C LEU A 210 3.38 -12.65 3.85
N THR A 211 3.74 -13.45 2.85
CA THR A 211 3.37 -14.87 2.75
C THR A 211 3.90 -15.66 3.94
N ASP A 212 5.17 -15.49 4.31
CA ASP A 212 5.77 -16.16 5.47
C ASP A 212 5.08 -15.77 6.78
N ALA A 213 4.70 -14.50 6.93
CA ALA A 213 3.97 -14.00 8.10
C ALA A 213 2.51 -14.52 8.16
N LEU A 214 1.91 -14.79 6.99
CA LEU A 214 0.58 -15.40 6.86
C LEU A 214 0.60 -16.88 7.22
N GLU A 215 1.61 -17.60 6.74
CA GLU A 215 1.79 -19.01 7.05
C GLU A 215 2.12 -19.21 8.51
N GLY A 216 2.91 -18.30 9.09
CA GLY A 216 3.21 -18.20 10.52
C GLY A 216 3.91 -19.45 11.08
N PRO A 217 4.71 -19.32 12.15
CA PRO A 217 5.02 -20.49 12.95
C PRO A 217 3.70 -21.04 13.53
N MET A 218 3.47 -22.36 13.42
CA MET A 218 2.35 -23.02 14.10
C MET A 218 2.24 -22.48 15.53
N SER A 219 1.04 -22.10 15.96
CA SER A 219 0.81 -21.72 17.35
C SER A 219 1.29 -22.82 18.30
N LYS A 220 1.63 -22.49 19.56
CA LYS A 220 2.04 -23.52 20.55
C LYS A 220 1.03 -24.67 20.65
N ASN A 221 -0.25 -24.37 20.47
CA ASN A 221 -1.33 -25.36 20.45
C ASN A 221 -1.29 -26.21 19.17
N GLU A 222 -1.08 -25.61 18.00
CA GLU A 222 -0.89 -26.35 16.75
C GLU A 222 0.37 -27.23 16.77
N GLN A 223 1.48 -26.76 17.33
CA GLN A 223 2.68 -27.57 17.54
C GLN A 223 2.38 -28.78 18.42
N ARG A 224 1.64 -28.58 19.51
CA ARG A 224 1.20 -29.67 20.39
C ARG A 224 0.27 -30.65 19.67
N TYR A 225 -0.68 -30.17 18.85
CA TYR A 225 -1.53 -31.03 18.03
C TYR A 225 -0.70 -31.86 17.05
N TYR A 226 0.24 -31.22 16.37
CA TYR A 226 1.09 -31.85 15.37
C TYR A 226 1.96 -32.97 15.97
N LEU A 227 2.57 -32.70 17.12
CA LEU A 227 3.33 -33.71 17.87
C LEU A 227 2.43 -34.89 18.30
N LEU A 228 1.24 -34.62 18.85
CA LEU A 228 0.29 -35.67 19.24
C LEU A 228 -0.16 -36.51 18.05
N ILE A 229 -0.49 -35.86 16.93
CA ILE A 229 -0.98 -36.53 15.72
C ILE A 229 0.12 -37.41 15.11
N ASN A 230 1.36 -36.93 15.02
CA ASN A 230 2.43 -37.67 14.38
C ASN A 230 3.00 -38.79 15.26
N HIS A 231 3.05 -38.61 16.59
CA HIS A 231 3.67 -39.58 17.48
C HIS A 231 2.71 -40.69 17.91
N PHE A 232 1.42 -40.38 18.05
CA PHE A 232 0.43 -41.33 18.58
C PHE A 232 -0.68 -41.69 17.58
N ASN A 233 -0.84 -40.94 16.49
CA ASN A 233 -1.90 -41.10 15.48
C ASN A 233 -3.30 -41.41 16.08
N PRO A 234 -3.77 -40.63 17.08
CA PRO A 234 -5.01 -40.93 17.78
C PRO A 234 -6.22 -40.83 16.85
N ASP A 235 -7.30 -41.54 17.19
CA ASP A 235 -8.59 -41.31 16.53
C ASP A 235 -9.07 -39.88 16.79
N THR A 236 -9.82 -39.32 15.85
CA THR A 236 -10.42 -37.97 15.88
C THR A 236 -11.16 -37.70 17.19
N ARG A 237 -11.90 -38.68 17.71
CA ARG A 237 -12.64 -38.57 18.97
C ARG A 237 -11.72 -38.40 20.17
N VAL A 238 -10.64 -39.19 20.21
CA VAL A 238 -9.62 -39.13 21.27
C VAL A 238 -8.87 -37.80 21.20
N LEU A 239 -8.51 -37.37 19.99
CA LEU A 239 -7.86 -36.07 19.78
C LEU A 239 -8.76 -34.90 20.22
N ALA A 240 -10.06 -34.97 19.91
CA ALA A 240 -11.04 -33.96 20.33
C ALA A 240 -11.16 -33.86 21.86
N GLN A 241 -11.22 -35.01 22.54
CA GLN A 241 -11.28 -35.08 24.01
C GLN A 241 -9.99 -34.59 24.69
N VAL A 242 -8.83 -35.06 24.24
CA VAL A 242 -7.53 -34.71 24.85
C VAL A 242 -7.22 -33.22 24.70
N MET A 243 -7.70 -32.61 23.62
CA MET A 243 -7.43 -31.21 23.31
C MET A 243 -8.57 -30.26 23.71
N ASP A 244 -9.68 -30.78 24.24
CA ASP A 244 -10.88 -30.00 24.58
C ASP A 244 -11.40 -29.15 23.38
N ILE A 245 -11.51 -29.80 22.21
CA ILE A 245 -11.98 -29.18 20.97
C ILE A 245 -13.09 -30.00 20.32
N SER A 246 -13.82 -29.39 19.38
CA SER A 246 -14.82 -30.14 18.59
C SER A 246 -14.16 -31.20 17.69
N GLU A 247 -14.87 -32.31 17.43
CA GLU A 247 -14.42 -33.33 16.48
C GLU A 247 -14.16 -32.75 15.08
N ARG A 248 -14.93 -31.74 14.66
CA ARG A 248 -14.72 -31.05 13.38
C ARG A 248 -13.35 -30.36 13.33
N THR A 249 -12.99 -29.67 14.40
CA THR A 249 -11.68 -29.01 14.56
C THR A 249 -10.56 -30.04 14.61
N ALA A 250 -10.77 -31.16 15.32
CA ALA A 250 -9.81 -32.27 15.37
C ALA A 250 -9.55 -32.90 13.99
N ARG A 251 -10.59 -33.08 13.15
CA ARG A 251 -10.43 -33.55 11.76
C ARG A 251 -9.60 -32.59 10.91
N HIS A 252 -9.86 -31.29 11.03
CA HIS A 252 -9.12 -30.26 10.30
C HIS A 252 -7.63 -30.31 10.65
N HIS A 253 -7.27 -30.39 11.93
CA HIS A 253 -5.87 -30.52 12.34
C HIS A 253 -5.23 -31.83 11.87
N LYS A 254 -5.95 -32.95 11.89
CA LYS A 254 -5.46 -34.25 11.38
C LYS A 254 -5.22 -34.23 9.86
N GLN A 255 -6.05 -33.51 9.10
CA GLN A 255 -5.84 -33.30 7.66
C GLN A 255 -4.62 -32.43 7.39
N LYS A 256 -4.53 -31.26 8.03
CA LYS A 256 -3.40 -30.32 7.91
C LYS A 256 -2.07 -31.00 8.27
N ALA A 257 -2.07 -31.87 9.30
CA ALA A 257 -0.89 -32.64 9.69
C ALA A 257 -0.41 -33.63 8.62
N ARG A 258 -1.34 -34.28 7.92
CA ARG A 258 -1.01 -35.21 6.82
C ARG A 258 -0.48 -34.49 5.58
N GLU A 259 -0.97 -33.29 5.30
CA GLU A 259 -0.51 -32.47 4.17
C GLU A 259 0.95 -32.03 4.41
N LEU A 260 1.25 -31.52 5.60
CA LEU A 260 2.62 -31.11 5.97
C LEU A 260 3.62 -32.28 6.04
N HIS A 261 3.18 -33.49 6.41
CA HIS A 261 4.05 -34.67 6.43
C HIS A 261 4.42 -35.16 5.00
N LYS A 262 3.58 -34.89 4.00
CA LYS A 262 3.85 -35.21 2.59
C LYS A 262 4.85 -34.26 1.96
N ASP A 263 4.85 -32.99 2.36
CA ASP A 263 5.76 -31.98 1.82
C ASP A 263 7.19 -32.08 2.38
N GLY A 264 7.36 -32.63 3.60
CA GLY A 264 8.69 -32.86 4.20
C GLY A 264 9.38 -34.17 3.82
N SER A 265 8.79 -34.99 2.95
CA SER A 265 9.34 -36.29 2.50
C SER A 265 9.85 -36.26 1.05
N LYS A 266 10.02 -35.08 0.47
CA LYS A 266 10.66 -34.81 -0.82
C LYS A 266 11.95 -34.04 -0.61
#